data_AF-A0ABD4YFQ6-F1
#
_entry.id   AF-A0ABD4YFQ6-F1
#
_cell.length_a   1.000
_cell.length_b   1.000
_cell.length_c   1.000
_cell.angle_alpha   90.00
_cell.angle_beta   90.00
_cell.angle_gamma   90.00
#
_symmetry.space_group_name_H-M   'P 1'
#
loop_
_entity.id
_entity.type
_entity.pdbx_description
1 polymer ?
#
loop_
_entity_poly.entity_id
_entity_poly.type
_entity_poly.pdbx_seq_one_letter_code
_entity_poly.pdbx_strand_id
1 'polypeptide(L)'
;MMPPKATGRKRHPEEHGWYNSLGHLCARSAPNVDEQWFTDVCQEPFLVPERNALHMLSRIAQSLTVRHVIDAECIPPSTLSQLELCAERLINDRAFSGHNDGSVHDNALSRLISALLFVEITGATGAKRFANGDWSEIAIIMPLISRIMNSVGWSSFVMGKFLTLCERAADAYPLDAFIHQVGTAMESLQLAQGSWASTTHPARIAAVVQRLADRRYPLAQEQSLGLLRILDALIDLSDRRSSALEESEAFREVRKTCQP
;
A
#
# COMPACT_ATOMS: atom_id res chain seq x y z
N MET A 1 36.99 16.93 -10.31
CA MET A 1 36.85 15.90 -11.36
C MET A 1 35.71 16.34 -12.27
N MET A 2 36.00 16.85 -13.47
CA MET A 2 34.96 17.33 -14.40
C MET A 2 34.29 16.14 -15.14
N PRO A 3 32.99 16.20 -15.44
CA PRO A 3 32.30 15.12 -16.13
C PRO A 3 32.71 15.07 -17.62
N PRO A 4 32.76 13.87 -18.23
CA PRO A 4 33.12 13.71 -19.63
C PRO A 4 31.98 14.16 -20.57
N LYS A 5 32.36 14.64 -21.77
CA LYS A 5 31.42 15.08 -22.80
C LYS A 5 30.53 13.94 -23.27
N ALA A 6 29.22 14.21 -23.34
CA ALA A 6 28.19 13.25 -23.70
C ALA A 6 28.27 12.85 -25.18
N THR A 7 28.52 11.56 -25.43
CA THR A 7 28.35 10.92 -26.74
C THR A 7 27.10 10.04 -26.72
N GLY A 8 26.11 10.39 -27.54
CA GLY A 8 25.30 9.42 -28.31
C GLY A 8 24.51 8.33 -27.57
N ARG A 9 23.58 8.72 -26.70
CA ARG A 9 22.24 8.12 -26.42
C ARG A 9 21.74 8.84 -25.17
N LYS A 10 20.50 9.33 -25.15
CA LYS A 10 19.89 9.88 -23.93
C LYS A 10 19.77 8.75 -22.91
N ARG A 11 20.81 8.55 -22.10
CA ARG A 11 20.84 7.60 -20.99
C ARG A 11 19.79 8.00 -19.98
N HIS A 12 19.08 7.02 -19.43
CA HIS A 12 18.02 7.31 -18.48
C HIS A 12 18.65 7.93 -17.22
N PRO A 13 18.10 9.01 -16.64
CA PRO A 13 18.67 9.70 -15.48
C PRO A 13 18.98 8.78 -14.27
N GLU A 14 18.32 7.61 -14.20
CA GLU A 14 18.56 6.57 -13.19
C GLU A 14 19.94 5.88 -13.30
N GLU A 15 20.60 5.90 -14.47
CA GLU A 15 21.89 5.23 -14.71
C GLU A 15 23.05 5.85 -13.91
N HIS A 16 22.90 7.06 -13.39
CA HIS A 16 23.94 7.78 -12.67
C HIS A 16 23.87 7.60 -11.14
N GLY A 17 22.89 6.85 -10.61
CA GLY A 17 22.76 6.54 -9.17
C GLY A 17 22.45 7.73 -8.25
N TRP A 18 22.45 8.97 -8.78
CA TRP A 18 22.30 10.18 -7.99
C TRP A 18 20.97 10.27 -7.23
N TYR A 19 19.87 9.77 -7.80
CA TYR A 19 18.58 9.72 -7.11
C TYR A 19 18.64 8.89 -5.82
N ASN A 20 19.40 7.80 -5.82
CA ASN A 20 19.57 6.97 -4.62
C ASN A 20 20.39 7.74 -3.58
N SER A 21 21.53 8.30 -3.98
CA SER A 21 22.39 9.07 -3.08
C SER A 21 21.67 10.26 -2.48
N LEU A 22 20.89 10.99 -3.29
CA LEU A 22 20.14 12.15 -2.82
C LEU A 22 18.95 11.75 -1.96
N GLY A 23 18.20 10.70 -2.32
CA GLY A 23 17.13 10.15 -1.48
C GLY A 23 17.63 9.73 -0.10
N HIS A 24 18.77 9.03 -0.06
CA HIS A 24 19.43 8.68 1.21
C HIS A 24 19.90 9.91 1.98
N LEU A 25 20.43 10.93 1.30
CA LEU A 25 20.85 12.17 1.95
C LEU A 25 19.67 12.91 2.57
N CYS A 26 18.56 13.05 1.84
CA CYS A 26 17.32 13.66 2.33
C CYS A 26 16.80 12.90 3.55
N ALA A 27 16.64 11.57 3.47
CA ALA A 27 16.24 10.79 4.63
C ALA A 27 17.26 10.90 5.77
N ARG A 28 18.55 11.05 5.46
CA ARG A 28 19.58 11.23 6.48
C ARG A 28 19.45 12.54 7.24
N SER A 29 19.14 13.62 6.52
CA SER A 29 19.01 14.96 7.06
C SER A 29 17.67 15.23 7.72
N ALA A 30 16.60 14.52 7.34
CA ALA A 30 15.23 14.76 7.82
C ALA A 30 15.08 15.02 9.35
N PRO A 31 15.68 14.23 10.26
CA PRO A 31 15.56 14.49 11.70
C PRO A 31 16.48 15.62 12.22
N ASN A 32 17.39 16.12 11.40
CA ASN A 32 18.39 17.13 11.76
C ASN A 32 18.05 18.54 11.24
N VAL A 33 16.92 18.68 10.56
CA VAL A 33 16.44 19.94 9.98
C VAL A 33 15.01 20.18 10.46
N ASP A 34 14.56 21.43 10.34
CA ASP A 34 13.17 21.77 10.60
C ASP A 34 12.23 21.03 9.64
N GLU A 35 11.05 20.62 10.12
CA GLU A 35 10.08 19.84 9.35
C GLU A 35 9.54 20.62 8.15
N GLN A 36 9.25 21.92 8.34
CA GLN A 36 8.78 22.78 7.26
C GLN A 36 9.89 22.97 6.23
N TRP A 37 11.11 23.22 6.69
CA TRP A 37 12.27 23.32 5.80
C TRP A 37 12.48 22.04 4.98
N PHE A 38 12.35 20.87 5.60
CA PHE A 38 12.45 19.60 4.88
C PHE A 38 11.37 19.47 3.81
N THR A 39 10.14 19.84 4.16
CA THR A 39 9.00 19.82 3.24
C THR A 39 9.28 20.72 2.03
N ASP A 40 9.57 22.00 2.27
CA ASP A 40 9.73 23.02 1.23
C ASP A 40 10.93 22.74 0.31
N VAL A 41 12.05 22.26 0.89
CA VAL A 41 13.31 22.12 0.14
C VAL A 41 13.50 20.71 -0.43
N CYS A 42 13.10 19.68 0.32
CA CYS A 42 13.39 18.29 -0.04
C CYS A 42 12.18 17.56 -0.66
N GLN A 43 10.93 17.96 -0.39
CA GLN A 43 9.75 17.23 -0.87
C GLN A 43 8.93 18.01 -1.90
N GLU A 44 8.55 19.24 -1.59
CA GLU A 44 7.67 20.08 -2.42
C GLU A 44 8.10 20.17 -3.89
N PRO A 45 9.40 20.33 -4.23
CA PRO A 45 9.85 20.35 -5.63
C PRO A 45 9.53 19.09 -6.42
N PHE A 46 9.28 17.97 -5.72
CA PHE A 46 9.00 16.67 -6.30
C PHE A 46 7.53 16.22 -6.14
N LEU A 47 6.68 17.04 -5.52
CA LEU A 47 5.23 16.80 -5.43
C LEU A 47 4.47 17.23 -6.71
N VAL A 48 5.17 17.70 -7.73
CA VAL A 48 4.55 18.08 -9.01
C VAL A 48 4.16 16.86 -9.87
N PRO A 49 3.20 16.98 -10.80
CA PRO A 49 2.74 15.87 -11.64
C PRO A 49 3.71 15.51 -12.79
N GLU A 50 5.01 15.62 -12.55
CA GLU A 50 6.06 15.34 -13.55
C GLU A 50 6.73 13.99 -13.31
N ARG A 51 7.14 13.32 -14.40
CA ARG A 51 7.76 11.99 -14.32
C ARG A 51 9.10 12.01 -13.56
N ASN A 52 9.96 12.97 -13.85
CA ASN A 52 11.27 13.08 -13.18
C ASN A 52 11.12 13.39 -11.69
N ALA A 53 10.12 14.20 -11.32
CA ALA A 53 9.75 14.45 -9.93
C ALA A 53 9.33 13.17 -9.22
N LEU A 54 8.48 12.36 -9.87
CA LEU A 54 8.06 11.06 -9.33
C LEU A 54 9.24 10.10 -9.11
N HIS A 55 10.22 10.05 -10.02
CA HIS A 55 11.44 9.26 -9.82
C HIS A 55 12.17 9.66 -8.53
N MET A 56 12.34 10.96 -8.28
CA MET A 56 12.99 11.44 -7.06
C MET A 56 12.13 11.20 -5.81
N LEU A 57 10.84 11.54 -5.86
CA LEU A 57 9.90 11.34 -4.74
C LEU A 57 9.84 9.88 -4.31
N SER A 58 9.82 8.94 -5.26
CA SER A 58 9.84 7.51 -4.96
C SER A 58 11.08 7.07 -4.17
N ARG A 59 12.23 7.71 -4.40
CA ARG A 59 13.48 7.42 -3.67
C ARG A 59 13.54 8.08 -2.30
N ILE A 60 12.96 9.28 -2.18
CA ILE A 60 12.79 9.93 -0.87
C ILE A 60 11.87 9.09 0.00
N ALA A 61 10.68 8.75 -0.50
CA ALA A 61 9.70 7.93 0.22
C ALA A 61 10.30 6.60 0.65
N GLN A 62 10.95 5.88 -0.27
CA GLN A 62 11.69 4.65 0.05
C GLN A 62 12.72 4.89 1.16
N SER A 63 13.57 5.91 1.03
CA SER A 63 14.63 6.15 2.02
C SER A 63 14.07 6.53 3.40
N LEU A 64 12.97 7.28 3.44
CA LEU A 64 12.25 7.60 4.68
C LEU A 64 11.65 6.34 5.32
N THR A 65 10.96 5.50 4.55
CA THR A 65 10.36 4.27 5.09
C THR A 65 11.41 3.30 5.63
N VAL A 66 12.50 3.08 4.89
CA VAL A 66 13.60 2.23 5.37
C VAL A 66 14.18 2.79 6.66
N ARG A 67 14.65 4.04 6.62
CA ARG A 67 15.50 4.58 7.68
C ARG A 67 14.73 4.89 8.95
N HIS A 68 13.52 5.44 8.81
CA HIS A 68 12.79 6.07 9.90
C HIS A 68 11.57 5.28 10.35
N VAL A 69 11.16 4.26 9.59
CA VAL A 69 10.07 3.36 10.00
C VAL A 69 10.60 1.95 10.23
N ILE A 70 11.23 1.34 9.22
CA ILE A 70 11.65 -0.07 9.27
C ILE A 70 12.84 -0.27 10.22
N ASP A 71 13.88 0.57 10.12
CA ASP A 71 15.14 0.40 10.86
C ASP A 71 15.20 1.22 12.16
N ALA A 72 14.32 2.20 12.35
CA ALA A 72 14.38 3.09 13.51
C ALA A 72 13.84 2.43 14.79
N GLU A 73 14.48 2.71 15.92
CA GLU A 73 13.99 2.31 17.25
C GLU A 73 12.74 3.09 17.65
N CYS A 74 12.75 4.40 17.40
CA CYS A 74 11.60 5.27 17.56
C CYS A 74 11.38 6.02 16.25
N ILE A 75 10.14 6.03 15.76
CA ILE A 75 9.77 6.74 14.53
C ILE A 75 9.81 8.24 14.82
N PRO A 76 10.60 9.05 14.08
CA PRO A 76 10.59 10.49 14.23
C PRO A 76 9.18 11.05 13.98
N PRO A 77 8.68 12.00 14.80
CA PRO A 77 7.28 12.47 14.73
C PRO A 77 6.84 12.94 13.34
N SER A 78 7.72 13.60 12.60
CA SER A 78 7.47 14.13 11.26
C SER A 78 7.53 13.09 10.13
N THR A 79 7.92 11.85 10.41
CA THR A 79 8.09 10.85 9.33
C THR A 79 6.76 10.48 8.69
N LEU A 80 5.71 10.33 9.49
CA LEU A 80 4.40 9.93 8.96
C LEU A 80 3.74 11.06 8.16
N SER A 81 3.85 12.32 8.61
CA SER A 81 3.38 13.49 7.85
C SER A 81 4.13 13.63 6.52
N GLN A 82 5.44 13.41 6.51
CA GLN A 82 6.24 13.42 5.28
C GLN A 82 5.85 12.31 4.29
N LEU A 83 5.52 11.12 4.78
CA LEU A 83 5.02 10.02 3.95
C LEU A 83 3.58 10.28 3.48
N GLU A 84 2.79 11.00 4.26
CA GLU A 84 1.43 11.41 3.91
C GLU A 84 1.43 12.35 2.70
N LEU A 85 2.35 13.33 2.63
CA LEU A 85 2.55 14.16 1.43
C LEU A 85 2.87 13.32 0.18
N CYS A 86 3.69 12.27 0.35
CA CYS A 86 4.01 11.34 -0.73
C CYS A 86 2.77 10.54 -1.17
N ALA A 87 1.92 10.14 -0.22
CA ALA A 87 0.66 9.45 -0.49
C ALA A 87 -0.37 10.36 -1.15
N GLU A 88 -0.46 11.63 -0.78
CA GLU A 88 -1.32 12.61 -1.45
C GLU A 88 -0.92 12.78 -2.91
N ARG A 89 0.38 12.87 -3.21
CA ARG A 89 0.84 12.90 -4.60
C ARG A 89 0.52 11.60 -5.34
N LEU A 90 0.67 10.44 -4.69
CA LEU A 90 0.30 9.14 -5.26
C LEU A 90 -1.19 9.08 -5.63
N ILE A 91 -2.06 9.49 -4.71
CA ILE A 91 -3.52 9.45 -4.88
C ILE A 91 -3.96 10.33 -6.04
N ASN A 92 -3.31 11.49 -6.21
CA ASN A 92 -3.58 12.42 -7.30
C ASN A 92 -2.85 12.07 -8.60
N ASP A 93 -2.21 10.90 -8.71
CA ASP A 93 -1.53 10.53 -9.95
C ASP A 93 -2.51 10.26 -11.09
N ARG A 94 -2.13 10.71 -12.29
CA ARG A 94 -2.92 10.53 -13.50
C ARG A 94 -3.31 9.07 -13.75
N ALA A 95 -2.48 8.11 -13.33
CA ALA A 95 -2.78 6.68 -13.45
C ALA A 95 -4.12 6.29 -12.79
N PHE A 96 -4.53 7.01 -11.74
CA PHE A 96 -5.76 6.74 -10.99
C PHE A 96 -6.89 7.74 -11.28
N SER A 97 -6.72 8.62 -12.27
CA SER A 97 -7.81 9.47 -12.74
C SER A 97 -8.88 8.65 -13.48
N GLY A 98 -10.14 9.09 -13.44
CA GLY A 98 -11.30 8.33 -13.94
C GLY A 98 -11.31 7.96 -15.43
N HIS A 99 -10.33 8.42 -16.21
CA HIS A 99 -10.17 8.04 -17.62
C HIS A 99 -9.14 6.91 -17.84
N ASN A 100 -8.46 6.47 -16.78
CA ASN A 100 -7.47 5.40 -16.85
C ASN A 100 -7.94 4.17 -16.07
N ASP A 101 -7.38 3.01 -16.41
CA ASP A 101 -7.68 1.71 -15.82
C ASP A 101 -6.91 1.44 -14.51
N GLY A 102 -6.19 2.45 -13.97
CA GLY A 102 -5.38 2.28 -12.77
C GLY A 102 -4.09 1.50 -13.00
N SER A 103 -3.68 1.29 -14.26
CA SER A 103 -2.47 0.55 -14.59
C SER A 103 -1.19 1.27 -14.16
N VAL A 104 -0.27 0.50 -13.57
CA VAL A 104 1.02 0.99 -13.10
C VAL A 104 2.11 0.39 -13.97
N HIS A 105 2.59 1.18 -14.94
CA HIS A 105 3.68 0.79 -15.84
C HIS A 105 5.02 1.46 -15.50
N ASP A 106 5.01 2.50 -14.67
CA ASP A 106 6.21 3.23 -14.28
C ASP A 106 6.87 2.59 -13.05
N ASN A 107 8.16 2.28 -13.16
CA ASN A 107 8.98 1.75 -12.07
C ASN A 107 9.01 2.70 -10.85
N ALA A 108 8.97 4.02 -11.06
CA ALA A 108 8.92 4.99 -9.97
C ALA A 108 7.60 4.95 -9.21
N LEU A 109 6.47 4.84 -9.92
CA LEU A 109 5.15 4.72 -9.30
C LEU A 109 5.03 3.40 -8.52
N SER A 110 5.46 2.30 -9.13
CA SER A 110 5.53 0.98 -8.50
C SER A 110 6.36 1.00 -7.21
N ARG A 111 7.51 1.69 -7.24
CA ARG A 111 8.40 1.86 -6.07
C ARG A 111 7.73 2.69 -4.99
N LEU A 112 7.12 3.82 -5.35
CA LEU A 112 6.41 4.68 -4.41
C LEU A 112 5.29 3.91 -3.69
N ILE A 113 4.48 3.16 -4.43
CA ILE A 113 3.43 2.30 -3.86
C ILE A 113 4.02 1.24 -2.93
N SER A 114 5.09 0.57 -3.36
CA SER A 114 5.72 -0.49 -2.56
C SER A 114 6.36 0.05 -1.27
N ALA A 115 6.90 1.27 -1.31
CA ALA A 115 7.44 1.95 -0.14
C ALA A 115 6.32 2.36 0.83
N LEU A 116 5.26 3.01 0.35
CA LEU A 116 4.15 3.49 1.18
C LEU A 116 3.27 2.37 1.75
N LEU A 117 3.28 1.19 1.12
CA LEU A 117 2.66 -0.03 1.66
C LEU A 117 3.67 -0.92 2.41
N PHE A 118 4.91 -0.47 2.63
CA PHE A 118 5.92 -1.15 3.44
C PHE A 118 6.22 -2.60 3.01
N VAL A 119 6.07 -2.89 1.71
CA VAL A 119 6.23 -4.25 1.15
C VAL A 119 7.46 -4.40 0.26
N GLU A 120 8.21 -3.32 0.01
CA GLU A 120 9.40 -3.36 -0.86
C GLU A 120 10.52 -4.25 -0.30
N ILE A 121 10.73 -4.24 1.02
CA ILE A 121 11.84 -4.95 1.67
C ILE A 121 11.33 -6.18 2.42
N THR A 122 12.04 -7.29 2.30
CA THR A 122 11.74 -8.58 2.95
C THR A 122 12.99 -9.23 3.53
N GLY A 123 12.81 -9.99 4.61
CA GLY A 123 13.86 -10.86 5.15
C GLY A 123 15.02 -10.10 5.78
N ALA A 124 14.83 -8.83 6.11
CA ALA A 124 15.83 -8.03 6.80
C ALA A 124 15.73 -8.29 8.30
N THR A 125 16.37 -9.37 8.77
CA THR A 125 16.32 -9.79 10.19
C THR A 125 16.87 -8.74 11.16
N GLY A 126 17.71 -7.81 10.68
CA GLY A 126 18.22 -6.69 11.46
C GLY A 126 17.30 -5.47 11.56
N ALA A 127 16.20 -5.43 10.81
CA ALA A 127 15.21 -4.36 10.90
C ALA A 127 14.52 -4.36 12.27
N LYS A 128 14.01 -3.21 12.69
CA LYS A 128 13.27 -3.08 13.96
C LYS A 128 11.84 -3.57 13.85
N ARG A 129 11.21 -3.36 12.69
CA ARG A 129 9.81 -3.77 12.44
C ARG A 129 9.55 -4.08 10.97
N PHE A 130 8.47 -4.79 10.71
CA PHE A 130 7.89 -5.19 9.43
C PHE A 130 8.79 -6.07 8.54
N ALA A 131 9.95 -5.56 8.11
CA ALA A 131 10.85 -6.26 7.21
C ALA A 131 11.56 -7.46 7.88
N ASN A 132 11.62 -7.48 9.22
CA ASN A 132 12.08 -8.59 10.05
C ASN A 132 10.97 -9.64 10.32
N GLY A 133 9.74 -9.39 9.84
CA GLY A 133 8.57 -10.25 10.09
C GLY A 133 7.77 -9.88 11.34
N ASP A 134 8.20 -8.89 12.12
CA ASP A 134 7.44 -8.38 13.26
C ASP A 134 6.44 -7.30 12.82
N TRP A 135 5.16 -7.61 12.92
CA TRP A 135 4.05 -6.71 12.56
C TRP A 135 3.25 -6.22 13.77
N SER A 136 3.78 -6.37 14.99
CA SER A 136 3.11 -5.93 16.22
C SER A 136 2.78 -4.44 16.23
N GLU A 137 3.63 -3.61 15.59
CA GLU A 137 3.46 -2.15 15.51
C GLU A 137 2.69 -1.67 14.28
N ILE A 138 1.95 -2.55 13.59
CA ILE A 138 1.23 -2.20 12.35
C ILE A 138 0.27 -1.02 12.52
N ALA A 139 -0.30 -0.84 13.72
CA ALA A 139 -1.22 0.25 14.04
C ALA A 139 -0.65 1.63 13.69
N ILE A 140 0.67 1.81 13.76
CA ILE A 140 1.34 3.09 13.49
C ILE A 140 1.17 3.53 12.03
N ILE A 141 1.18 2.58 11.08
CA ILE A 141 1.10 2.87 9.65
C ILE A 141 -0.32 2.77 9.08
N MET A 142 -1.29 2.31 9.88
CA MET A 142 -2.68 2.11 9.45
C MET A 142 -3.36 3.36 8.89
N PRO A 143 -3.19 4.58 9.45
CA PRO A 143 -3.81 5.78 8.89
C PRO A 143 -3.38 6.03 7.43
N LEU A 144 -2.09 5.83 7.14
CA LEU A 144 -1.53 5.98 5.79
C LEU A 144 -2.07 4.91 4.84
N ILE A 145 -2.09 3.65 5.27
CA ILE A 145 -2.62 2.53 4.48
C ILE A 145 -4.11 2.77 4.16
N SER A 146 -4.91 3.10 5.17
CA SER A 146 -6.35 3.37 4.99
C SER A 146 -6.58 4.50 4.01
N ARG A 147 -5.82 5.60 4.09
CA ARG A 147 -5.92 6.70 3.12
C ARG A 147 -5.66 6.23 1.69
N ILE A 148 -4.58 5.48 1.46
CA ILE A 148 -4.24 4.96 0.13
C ILE A 148 -5.33 4.02 -0.38
N MET A 149 -5.76 3.07 0.45
CA MET A 149 -6.76 2.06 0.04
C MET A 149 -8.12 2.67 -0.25
N ASN A 150 -8.54 3.65 0.55
CA ASN A 150 -9.82 4.33 0.37
C ASN A 150 -9.87 5.18 -0.91
N SER A 151 -8.71 5.60 -1.45
CA SER A 151 -8.65 6.45 -2.64
C SER A 151 -8.29 5.68 -3.92
N VAL A 152 -7.30 4.79 -3.86
CA VAL A 152 -6.73 4.13 -5.05
C VAL A 152 -6.61 2.61 -4.91
N GLY A 153 -7.21 2.04 -3.85
CA GLY A 153 -7.19 0.60 -3.60
C GLY A 153 -7.86 -0.26 -4.68
N TRP A 154 -8.74 0.34 -5.50
CA TRP A 154 -9.37 -0.33 -6.64
C TRP A 154 -8.37 -0.70 -7.75
N SER A 155 -7.23 -0.01 -7.84
CA SER A 155 -6.19 -0.37 -8.82
C SER A 155 -5.66 -1.77 -8.55
N SER A 156 -5.64 -2.60 -9.59
CA SER A 156 -5.10 -3.97 -9.51
C SER A 156 -3.67 -4.02 -8.96
N PHE A 157 -2.83 -3.05 -9.32
CA PHE A 157 -1.45 -3.01 -8.82
C PHE A 157 -1.39 -2.66 -7.33
N VAL A 158 -2.17 -1.66 -6.90
CA VAL A 158 -2.24 -1.23 -5.50
C VAL A 158 -2.81 -2.36 -4.63
N MET A 159 -3.94 -2.95 -5.04
CA MET A 159 -4.54 -4.11 -4.37
C MET A 159 -3.55 -5.28 -4.26
N GLY A 160 -2.79 -5.56 -5.31
CA GLY A 160 -1.78 -6.61 -5.29
C GLY A 160 -0.69 -6.40 -4.23
N LYS A 161 -0.24 -5.16 -4.05
CA LYS A 161 0.75 -4.77 -3.01
C LYS A 161 0.13 -4.75 -1.62
N PHE A 162 -1.11 -4.28 -1.50
CA PHE A 162 -1.87 -4.31 -0.26
C PHE A 162 -2.07 -5.74 0.26
N LEU A 163 -2.48 -6.68 -0.61
CA LEU A 163 -2.62 -8.07 -0.21
C LEU A 163 -1.29 -8.69 0.23
N THR A 164 -0.18 -8.27 -0.39
CA THR A 164 1.17 -8.67 0.05
C THR A 164 1.46 -8.19 1.48
N LEU A 165 0.99 -6.99 1.84
CA LEU A 165 1.08 -6.46 3.20
C LEU A 165 0.25 -7.33 4.14
N CYS A 166 -1.03 -7.56 3.84
CA CYS A 166 -1.93 -8.36 4.68
C CYS A 166 -1.42 -9.80 4.87
N GLU A 167 -0.86 -10.42 3.83
CA GLU A 167 -0.24 -11.74 3.88
C GLU A 167 0.97 -11.79 4.82
N ARG A 168 1.83 -10.76 4.78
CA ARG A 168 3.01 -10.68 5.67
C ARG A 168 2.64 -10.34 7.11
N ALA A 169 1.69 -9.44 7.30
CA ALA A 169 1.17 -9.10 8.62
C ALA A 169 0.39 -10.26 9.26
N ALA A 170 -0.10 -11.19 8.44
CA ALA A 170 -0.85 -12.37 8.88
C ALA A 170 -1.94 -11.98 9.87
N ASP A 171 -1.88 -12.51 11.09
CA ASP A 171 -2.87 -12.30 12.15
C ASP A 171 -2.78 -10.90 12.80
N ALA A 172 -1.65 -10.22 12.66
CA ALA A 172 -1.46 -8.87 13.18
C ALA A 172 -2.29 -7.83 12.41
N TYR A 173 -2.71 -8.14 11.17
CA TYR A 173 -3.52 -7.21 10.37
C TYR A 173 -4.91 -7.01 11.00
N PRO A 174 -5.34 -5.78 11.31
CA PRO A 174 -6.63 -5.53 11.96
C PRO A 174 -7.81 -5.91 11.06
N LEU A 175 -8.75 -6.72 11.58
CA LEU A 175 -9.89 -7.21 10.81
C LEU A 175 -10.82 -6.08 10.34
N ASP A 176 -11.20 -5.17 11.23
CA ASP A 176 -12.12 -4.08 10.89
C ASP A 176 -11.54 -3.16 9.82
N ALA A 177 -10.23 -2.90 9.89
CA ALA A 177 -9.54 -2.11 8.87
C ALA A 177 -9.52 -2.84 7.51
N PHE A 178 -9.27 -4.16 7.51
CA PHE A 178 -9.31 -4.96 6.29
C PHE A 178 -10.70 -4.91 5.63
N ILE A 179 -11.77 -5.11 6.43
CA ILE A 179 -13.15 -5.06 5.94
C ILE A 179 -13.42 -3.72 5.29
N HIS A 180 -13.09 -2.62 5.97
CA HIS A 180 -13.32 -1.27 5.46
C HIS A 180 -12.55 -1.00 4.17
N GLN A 181 -11.23 -1.26 4.17
CA GLN A 181 -10.35 -0.94 3.05
C GLN A 181 -10.68 -1.75 1.78
N VAL A 182 -10.97 -3.05 1.92
CA VAL A 182 -11.35 -3.91 0.79
C VAL A 182 -12.76 -3.55 0.30
N GLY A 183 -13.70 -3.31 1.21
CA GLY A 183 -15.06 -2.86 0.86
C GLY A 183 -15.04 -1.58 0.04
N THR A 184 -14.35 -0.54 0.52
CA THR A 184 -14.23 0.73 -0.21
C THR A 184 -13.52 0.57 -1.56
N ALA A 185 -12.50 -0.29 -1.64
CA ALA A 185 -11.81 -0.59 -2.89
C ALA A 185 -12.74 -1.29 -3.91
N MET A 186 -13.60 -2.21 -3.46
CA MET A 186 -14.58 -2.89 -4.31
C MET A 186 -15.70 -1.96 -4.80
N GLU A 187 -16.22 -1.11 -3.91
CA GLU A 187 -17.19 -0.07 -4.29
C GLU A 187 -16.61 0.86 -5.36
N SER A 188 -15.35 1.28 -5.17
CA SER A 188 -14.64 2.12 -6.13
C SER A 188 -14.31 1.37 -7.43
N LEU A 189 -14.05 0.07 -7.38
CA LEU A 189 -13.78 -0.76 -8.56
C LEU A 189 -14.98 -0.81 -9.50
N GLN A 190 -16.20 -0.85 -8.96
CA GLN A 190 -17.42 -0.82 -9.78
C GLN A 190 -17.62 0.52 -10.49
N LEU A 191 -17.14 1.61 -9.88
CA LEU A 191 -17.22 2.96 -10.43
C LEU A 191 -16.09 3.27 -11.42
N ALA A 192 -14.92 2.67 -11.21
CA ALA A 192 -13.75 2.81 -12.06
C ALA A 192 -13.82 1.85 -13.26
N GLN A 193 -13.15 2.18 -14.37
CA GLN A 193 -12.99 1.24 -15.51
C GLN A 193 -11.98 0.09 -15.22
N GLY A 194 -11.66 -0.14 -13.94
CA GLY A 194 -10.76 -1.20 -13.51
C GLY A 194 -11.44 -2.57 -13.50
N SER A 195 -10.65 -3.64 -13.51
CA SER A 195 -11.17 -5.00 -13.33
C SER A 195 -10.19 -5.89 -12.58
N TRP A 196 -10.71 -6.68 -11.63
CA TRP A 196 -9.98 -7.73 -10.94
C TRP A 196 -10.28 -9.14 -11.47
N ALA A 197 -11.27 -9.29 -12.37
CA ALA A 197 -11.82 -10.59 -12.77
C ALA A 197 -10.77 -11.54 -13.40
N SER A 198 -9.74 -11.00 -14.07
CA SER A 198 -8.65 -11.78 -14.67
C SER A 198 -7.41 -11.88 -13.79
N THR A 199 -7.49 -11.48 -12.53
CA THR A 199 -6.36 -11.44 -11.59
C THR A 199 -6.48 -12.53 -10.53
N THR A 200 -5.40 -12.72 -9.76
CA THR A 200 -5.43 -13.60 -8.58
C THR A 200 -5.97 -12.90 -7.33
N HIS A 201 -6.39 -11.63 -7.43
CA HIS A 201 -6.81 -10.85 -6.24
C HIS A 201 -8.03 -11.44 -5.55
N PRO A 202 -9.10 -11.90 -6.25
CA PRO A 202 -10.23 -12.52 -5.58
C PRO A 202 -9.82 -13.70 -4.68
N ALA A 203 -9.04 -14.62 -5.22
CA ALA A 203 -8.56 -15.79 -4.47
C ALA A 203 -7.65 -15.40 -3.29
N ARG A 204 -6.83 -14.35 -3.44
CA ARG A 204 -5.97 -13.85 -2.36
C ARG A 204 -6.79 -13.15 -1.26
N ILE A 205 -7.79 -12.34 -1.63
CA ILE A 205 -8.71 -11.72 -0.67
C ILE A 205 -9.43 -12.80 0.12
N ALA A 206 -10.01 -13.81 -0.54
CA ALA A 206 -10.67 -14.94 0.13
C ALA A 206 -9.75 -15.66 1.13
N ALA A 207 -8.48 -15.88 0.77
CA ALA A 207 -7.50 -16.50 1.67
C ALA A 207 -7.18 -15.62 2.89
N VAL A 208 -7.14 -14.28 2.72
CA VAL A 208 -6.97 -13.35 3.85
C VAL A 208 -8.23 -13.34 4.73
N VAL A 209 -9.43 -13.29 4.14
CA VAL A 209 -10.70 -13.37 4.86
C VAL A 209 -10.75 -14.61 5.73
N GLN A 210 -10.47 -15.79 5.15
CA GLN A 210 -10.45 -17.05 5.87
C GLN A 210 -9.51 -17.01 7.07
N ARG A 211 -8.25 -16.63 6.86
CA ARG A 211 -7.26 -16.56 7.93
C ARG A 211 -7.69 -15.63 9.07
N LEU A 212 -8.15 -14.42 8.73
CA LEU A 212 -8.54 -13.43 9.74
C LEU A 212 -9.81 -13.84 10.48
N ALA A 213 -10.74 -14.53 9.82
CA ALA A 213 -11.95 -15.07 10.41
C ALA A 213 -11.66 -16.23 11.37
N ASP A 214 -10.89 -17.23 10.91
CA ASP A 214 -10.52 -18.41 11.71
C ASP A 214 -9.78 -18.01 12.99
N ARG A 215 -8.90 -17.00 12.90
CA ARG A 215 -8.12 -16.55 14.05
C ARG A 215 -8.95 -15.80 15.10
N ARG A 216 -10.05 -15.16 14.70
CA ARG A 216 -10.85 -14.26 15.54
C ARG A 216 -12.23 -14.81 15.88
N TYR A 217 -12.47 -16.08 15.60
CA TYR A 217 -13.72 -16.73 15.95
C TYR A 217 -13.90 -16.81 17.49
N PRO A 218 -15.10 -16.52 18.04
CA PRO A 218 -16.31 -16.07 17.34
C PRO A 218 -16.23 -14.59 16.93
N LEU A 219 -16.69 -14.30 15.71
CA LEU A 219 -16.70 -12.94 15.15
C LEU A 219 -17.87 -12.11 15.71
N ALA A 220 -17.66 -10.81 15.84
CA ALA A 220 -18.75 -9.87 16.08
C ALA A 220 -19.69 -9.83 14.87
N GLN A 221 -20.98 -9.55 15.09
CA GLN A 221 -21.98 -9.54 14.02
C GLN A 221 -21.61 -8.60 12.86
N GLU A 222 -21.13 -7.39 13.17
CA GLU A 222 -20.69 -6.43 12.15
C GLU A 222 -19.52 -6.94 11.31
N GLN A 223 -18.57 -7.63 11.95
CA GLN A 223 -17.41 -8.23 11.26
C GLN A 223 -17.85 -9.34 10.32
N SER A 224 -18.74 -10.22 10.78
CA SER A 224 -19.30 -11.29 9.96
C SER A 224 -20.05 -10.73 8.74
N LEU A 225 -20.87 -9.69 8.94
CA LEU A 225 -21.59 -9.03 7.84
C LEU A 225 -20.64 -8.36 6.85
N GLY A 226 -19.60 -7.67 7.34
CA GLY A 226 -18.59 -7.03 6.51
C GLY A 226 -17.81 -8.03 5.65
N LEU A 227 -17.41 -9.17 6.24
CA LEU A 227 -16.74 -10.25 5.51
C LEU A 227 -17.67 -10.93 4.50
N LEU A 228 -18.94 -11.18 4.84
CA LEU A 228 -19.92 -11.74 3.92
C LEU A 228 -20.09 -10.86 2.68
N ARG A 229 -20.24 -9.54 2.85
CA ARG A 229 -20.32 -8.60 1.71
C ARG A 229 -19.11 -8.66 0.79
N ILE A 230 -17.92 -8.86 1.34
CA ILE A 230 -16.70 -9.04 0.55
C ILE A 230 -16.79 -10.35 -0.24
N LEU A 231 -17.18 -11.46 0.41
CA LEU A 231 -17.29 -12.76 -0.25
C LEU A 231 -18.35 -12.77 -1.35
N ASP A 232 -19.51 -12.16 -1.13
CA ASP A 232 -20.56 -12.00 -2.13
C ASP A 232 -20.00 -11.28 -3.37
N ALA A 233 -19.29 -10.16 -3.17
CA ALA A 233 -18.66 -9.41 -4.25
C ALA A 233 -17.56 -10.21 -4.98
N LEU A 234 -16.86 -11.11 -4.29
CA LEU A 234 -15.87 -12.00 -4.93
C LEU A 234 -16.52 -13.09 -5.78
N ILE A 235 -17.70 -13.60 -5.38
CA ILE A 235 -18.47 -14.56 -6.16
C ILE A 235 -18.94 -13.92 -7.47
N ASP A 236 -19.37 -12.66 -7.44
CA ASP A 236 -19.72 -11.89 -8.64
C ASP A 236 -18.51 -11.74 -9.59
N LEU A 237 -17.29 -11.66 -9.02
CA LEU A 237 -16.02 -11.70 -9.77
C LEU A 237 -15.58 -13.13 -10.16
N SER A 238 -16.47 -14.11 -10.06
CA SER A 238 -16.30 -15.53 -10.42
C SER A 238 -15.33 -16.33 -9.54
N ASP A 239 -15.05 -15.91 -8.31
CA ASP A 239 -14.26 -16.71 -7.37
C ASP A 239 -15.12 -17.76 -6.63
N ARG A 240 -15.10 -18.99 -7.14
CA ARG A 240 -15.87 -20.13 -6.57
C ARG A 240 -15.44 -20.51 -5.15
N ARG A 241 -14.24 -20.13 -4.70
CA ARG A 241 -13.75 -20.41 -3.34
C ARG A 241 -14.48 -19.58 -2.29
N SER A 242 -14.83 -18.36 -2.64
CA SER A 242 -15.60 -17.46 -1.77
C SER A 242 -16.98 -18.06 -1.42
N SER A 243 -17.65 -18.71 -2.38
CA SER A 243 -18.91 -19.44 -2.15
C SER A 243 -18.77 -20.57 -1.11
N ALA A 244 -17.68 -21.34 -1.13
CA ALA A 244 -17.44 -22.38 -0.12
C ALA A 244 -17.14 -21.79 1.26
N LEU A 245 -16.51 -20.61 1.32
CA LEU A 245 -16.17 -19.95 2.58
C LEU A 245 -17.42 -19.40 3.29
N GLU A 246 -18.39 -18.86 2.54
CA GLU A 246 -19.69 -18.42 3.06
C GLU A 246 -20.50 -19.55 3.71
N GLU A 247 -20.27 -20.80 3.32
CA GLU A 247 -20.95 -21.98 3.87
C GLU A 247 -20.29 -22.52 5.15
N SER A 248 -19.12 -21.99 5.53
CA SER A 248 -18.38 -22.43 6.71
C SER A 248 -19.09 -22.06 8.03
N GLU A 249 -18.77 -22.79 9.10
CA GLU A 249 -19.37 -22.56 10.43
C GLU A 249 -19.16 -21.15 10.96
N ALA A 250 -18.07 -20.47 10.53
CA ALA A 250 -17.79 -19.08 10.89
C ALA A 250 -18.89 -18.10 10.43
N PHE A 251 -19.59 -18.40 9.33
CA PHE A 251 -20.59 -17.51 8.72
C PHE A 251 -22.01 -18.08 8.70
N ARG A 252 -22.16 -19.39 8.97
CA ARG A 252 -23.45 -20.10 8.95
C ARG A 252 -24.49 -19.51 9.90
N GLU A 253 -24.09 -19.11 11.11
CA GLU A 253 -25.02 -18.53 12.10
C GLU A 253 -25.49 -17.12 11.71
N VAL A 254 -24.62 -16.31 11.10
CA VAL A 254 -24.96 -14.94 10.66
C VAL A 254 -25.94 -14.98 9.49
N ARG A 255 -25.79 -15.94 8.56
CA ARG A 255 -26.75 -16.14 7.46
C ARG A 255 -28.14 -16.56 7.97
N LYS A 256 -28.24 -17.39 9.02
CA LYS A 256 -29.53 -17.77 9.62
C LYS A 256 -30.27 -16.56 10.22
N THR A 257 -29.54 -15.58 10.75
CA THR A 257 -30.12 -14.34 11.28
C THR A 257 -30.45 -13.29 10.22
N CYS A 258 -29.90 -13.42 9.01
CA CYS A 258 -30.11 -12.48 7.90
C CYS A 258 -31.06 -13.00 6.80
N GLN A 259 -31.59 -14.22 6.93
CA GLN A 259 -32.72 -14.66 6.10
C GLN A 259 -34.04 -14.10 6.70
N PRO A 260 -34.88 -13.43 5.90
CA PRO A 260 -36.22 -13.02 6.33
C PRO A 260 -37.16 -14.21 6.57
#